data_AF-A0A9J7ZC83-F1
#
_entry.id   AF-A0A9J7ZC83-F1
#
_cell.length_a   1.000
_cell.length_b   1.000
_cell.length_c   1.000
_cell.angle_alpha   90.00
_cell.angle_beta   90.00
_cell.angle_gamma   90.00
#
_symmetry.space_group_name_H-M   'P 1'
#
loop_
_entity.id
_entity.type
_entity.pdbx_description
1 polymer ?
#
loop_
_entity_poly.entity_id
_entity_poly.type
_entity_poly.pdbx_seq_one_letter_code
_entity_poly.pdbx_strand_id
1 'polypeptide(L)'
;MRRWGCWPNPVIPTFLIQIQSVFTPLQLHKYTHFQYKYITDIMEGSMMMAVEGIKKTILHGGTGEKPKFVTGTKVQLYSHILYMYMAGRTVIDDSKKAGMPMEMVIGNLFKLDVWETLNILSTGFNLDFSVHHTGLYPIVAKSLRRIAVGKDPVDWHIHTCGMANMFAYHSLGYDDLDELQKEPQPLYFVMELLKVQQPSEYDRESWALNDEERLKTVPMLHGQGNKLFKQGRYDDATLKYKEAIMCIKNVQTKEKAWEAPWLRLEKMVNTLTLNYCQCLLRMEEYYEVIEHTTDIINQHPGAMKAFYLSGKANMEVWNEAEARDDFLRVLDLDPGMKKTIKKELAVLKMRMELKNEEDRLKYKGMFTKMAREQESLELENPDQEISEQTSPEQETNQGKQIQRKHLQSK
;
A
#
# COMPACT_ATOMS: atom_id res chain seq x y z
N MET A 1 8.20 -22.10 -4.90
CA MET A 1 8.87 -21.36 -6.00
C MET A 1 8.03 -21.43 -7.27
N ARG A 2 7.22 -20.39 -7.56
CA ARG A 2 6.72 -19.97 -8.90
C ARG A 2 6.34 -18.48 -8.76
N ARG A 3 7.27 -17.56 -9.02
CA ARG A 3 7.29 -16.55 -10.11
C ARG A 3 5.91 -15.97 -10.44
N TRP A 4 5.70 -14.72 -10.00
CA TRP A 4 4.63 -13.82 -10.42
C TRP A 4 4.80 -13.44 -11.89
N GLY A 5 3.70 -13.48 -12.65
CA GLY A 5 3.65 -13.03 -14.04
C GLY A 5 3.43 -11.53 -14.10
N CYS A 6 4.39 -10.81 -14.67
CA CYS A 6 4.21 -9.43 -15.15
C CYS A 6 3.34 -9.45 -16.42
N TRP A 7 2.38 -8.53 -16.52
CA TRP A 7 1.77 -8.13 -17.79
C TRP A 7 1.73 -6.58 -17.91
N PRO A 8 1.74 -6.06 -19.14
CA PRO A 8 2.35 -4.78 -19.49
C PRO A 8 1.39 -3.59 -19.34
N ASN A 9 1.93 -2.48 -18.84
CA ASN A 9 1.24 -1.20 -18.67
C ASN A 9 1.29 -0.40 -19.99
N PRO A 10 0.17 0.16 -20.49
CA PRO A 10 0.23 1.24 -21.47
C PRO A 10 0.68 2.53 -20.77
N VAL A 11 1.62 3.20 -21.43
CA VAL A 11 2.31 4.43 -21.01
C VAL A 11 1.33 5.58 -20.73
N ILE A 12 1.06 5.88 -19.45
CA ILE A 12 0.48 7.14 -18.95
C ILE A 12 1.20 7.49 -17.62
N PRO A 13 1.64 8.75 -17.39
CA PRO A 13 2.72 9.05 -16.46
C PRO A 13 2.30 9.05 -14.97
N THR A 14 2.76 8.03 -14.24
CA THR A 14 2.55 7.79 -12.80
C THR A 14 3.50 8.62 -11.90
N PHE A 15 3.70 9.91 -12.18
CA PHE A 15 4.89 10.63 -11.71
C PHE A 15 4.92 11.01 -10.21
N LEU A 16 3.79 11.02 -9.47
CA LEU A 16 3.76 11.47 -8.07
C LEU A 16 3.05 10.55 -7.07
N ILE A 17 2.26 9.56 -7.53
CA ILE A 17 1.49 8.67 -6.65
C ILE A 17 2.40 7.68 -5.90
N GLN A 18 3.47 7.20 -6.52
CA GLN A 18 4.27 6.13 -5.93
C GLN A 18 5.35 6.60 -4.95
N ILE A 19 5.61 7.90 -4.92
CA ILE A 19 6.62 8.49 -4.02
C ILE A 19 6.09 8.50 -2.57
N GLN A 20 4.78 8.61 -2.33
CA GLN A 20 4.20 8.63 -0.97
C GLN A 20 4.14 7.25 -0.28
N SER A 21 4.26 6.12 -1.00
CA SER A 21 4.16 4.76 -0.43
C SER A 21 5.47 4.22 0.15
N VAL A 22 6.44 5.08 0.47
CA VAL A 22 7.86 4.70 0.65
C VAL A 22 8.25 4.46 2.12
N PHE A 23 7.39 4.76 3.08
CA PHE A 23 7.74 4.72 4.51
C PHE A 23 6.95 3.68 5.32
N THR A 24 7.64 3.01 6.24
CA THR A 24 7.02 2.15 7.26
C THR A 24 6.29 3.00 8.31
N PRO A 25 5.31 2.45 9.06
CA PRO A 25 4.59 3.18 10.11
C PRO A 25 5.49 3.87 11.13
N LEU A 26 6.69 3.34 11.40
CA LEU A 26 7.66 3.90 12.35
C LEU A 26 8.46 5.09 11.78
N GLN A 27 8.80 5.03 10.49
CA GLN A 27 9.38 6.16 9.75
C GLN A 27 8.33 7.26 9.60
N LEU A 28 7.08 6.89 9.30
CA LEU A 28 5.93 7.79 9.31
C LEU A 28 5.76 8.44 10.69
N HIS A 29 5.86 7.70 11.80
CA HIS A 29 5.58 8.26 13.14
C HIS A 29 6.61 9.30 13.61
N LYS A 30 7.90 9.13 13.29
CA LYS A 30 8.92 10.16 13.58
C LYS A 30 8.81 11.34 12.62
N TYR A 31 8.47 11.08 11.36
CA TYR A 31 8.27 12.10 10.32
C TYR A 31 7.03 12.94 10.61
N THR A 32 5.87 12.32 10.86
CA THR A 32 4.59 12.99 11.14
C THR A 32 4.64 13.83 12.40
N HIS A 33 5.34 13.41 13.45
CA HIS A 33 5.42 14.21 14.69
C HIS A 33 6.25 15.50 14.51
N PHE A 34 7.23 15.50 13.59
CA PHE A 34 7.98 16.71 13.19
C PHE A 34 7.22 17.54 12.16
N GLN A 35 6.60 16.89 11.17
CA GLN A 35 5.76 17.51 10.14
C GLN A 35 4.57 18.24 10.76
N TYR A 36 3.88 17.64 11.74
CA TYR A 36 2.72 18.25 12.40
C TYR A 36 3.07 19.57 13.08
N LYS A 37 4.20 19.63 13.80
CA LYS A 37 4.66 20.85 14.48
C LYS A 37 5.01 21.96 13.48
N TYR A 38 5.62 21.59 12.36
CA TYR A 38 6.07 22.52 11.33
C TYR A 38 4.93 23.00 10.41
N ILE A 39 3.95 22.13 10.11
CA ILE A 39 2.76 22.44 9.32
C ILE A 39 1.81 23.35 10.10
N THR A 40 1.63 23.13 11.41
CA THR A 40 0.84 24.04 12.26
C THR A 40 1.41 25.46 12.26
N ASP A 41 2.74 25.60 12.27
CA ASP A 41 3.41 26.90 12.24
C ASP A 41 3.29 27.59 10.86
N ILE A 42 3.17 26.85 9.75
CA ILE A 42 3.00 27.39 8.39
C ILE A 42 1.55 27.84 8.13
N MET A 43 0.55 27.16 8.71
CA MET A 43 -0.87 27.46 8.47
C MET A 43 -1.37 28.68 9.27
N GLU A 44 -0.68 29.07 10.35
CA GLU A 44 -0.98 30.29 11.12
C GLU A 44 -0.36 31.54 10.47
N GLY A 45 -0.89 31.95 9.31
CA GLY A 45 -1.16 33.34 8.89
C GLY A 45 -0.13 34.47 9.11
N SER A 46 1.13 34.18 9.37
CA SER A 46 2.17 35.18 9.65
C SER A 46 3.18 35.19 8.50
N MET A 47 3.49 36.40 8.05
CA MET A 47 4.48 36.70 7.03
C MET A 47 5.79 35.98 7.35
N MET A 48 6.04 34.83 6.70
CA MET A 48 7.17 33.93 6.97
C MET A 48 8.52 34.61 6.75
N MET A 49 9.01 35.29 7.79
CA MET A 49 10.41 35.59 7.97
C MET A 49 11.00 34.51 8.90
N ALA A 50 12.06 33.85 8.41
CA ALA A 50 12.97 32.99 9.16
C ALA A 50 12.36 31.70 9.74
N VAL A 51 12.16 30.73 8.86
CA VAL A 51 12.06 29.33 9.31
C VAL A 51 13.44 28.86 9.78
N GLU A 52 13.51 28.26 10.97
CA GLU A 52 14.77 27.88 11.61
C GLU A 52 15.58 26.90 10.73
N GLY A 53 16.84 27.25 10.47
CA GLY A 53 17.74 26.43 9.66
C GLY A 53 17.58 26.58 8.13
N ILE A 54 16.80 27.57 7.66
CA ILE A 54 16.68 27.92 6.24
C ILE A 54 17.25 29.32 6.01
N LYS A 55 18.30 29.43 5.20
CA LYS A 55 18.85 30.72 4.74
C LYS A 55 18.63 30.88 3.25
N LYS A 56 18.02 32.01 2.86
CA LYS A 56 17.74 32.32 1.46
C LYS A 56 18.58 33.50 0.98
N THR A 57 19.17 33.34 -0.20
CA THR A 57 19.88 34.43 -0.90
C THR A 57 19.36 34.52 -2.33
N ILE A 58 18.88 35.70 -2.74
CA ILE A 58 18.51 35.94 -4.16
C ILE A 58 19.81 36.15 -4.94
N LEU A 59 20.03 35.35 -5.98
CA LEU A 59 21.22 35.48 -6.82
C LEU A 59 20.99 36.46 -7.97
N HIS A 60 19.82 36.34 -8.61
CA HIS A 60 19.42 37.19 -9.71
C HIS A 60 17.99 37.68 -9.48
N GLY A 61 17.75 38.97 -9.73
CA GLY A 61 16.40 39.52 -9.74
C GLY A 61 15.73 39.18 -11.07
N GLY A 62 14.48 38.71 -11.04
CA GLY A 62 13.71 38.50 -12.25
C GLY A 62 13.33 39.78 -12.95
N THR A 63 13.15 39.71 -14.27
CA THR A 63 12.81 40.85 -15.14
C THR A 63 11.30 41.03 -15.34
N GLY A 64 10.46 40.50 -14.44
CA GLY A 64 9.00 40.52 -14.57
C GLY A 64 8.25 40.60 -13.24
N GLU A 65 6.92 40.69 -13.32
CA GLU A 65 6.06 40.68 -12.13
C GLU A 65 6.23 39.35 -11.36
N LYS A 66 6.22 39.45 -10.03
CA LYS A 66 6.37 38.28 -9.18
C LYS A 66 5.14 37.37 -9.34
N PRO A 67 5.30 36.12 -9.82
CA PRO A 67 4.17 35.21 -9.98
C PRO A 67 3.56 34.89 -8.61
N LYS A 68 2.23 34.76 -8.59
CA LYS A 68 1.50 34.27 -7.42
C LYS A 68 1.55 32.74 -7.41
N PHE A 69 2.03 32.18 -6.30
CA PHE A 69 2.03 30.74 -6.08
C PHE A 69 0.80 30.38 -5.23
N VAL A 70 -0.16 29.68 -5.85
CA VAL A 70 -1.31 29.09 -5.16
C VAL A 70 -1.21 27.57 -5.20
N THR A 71 -1.89 26.86 -4.29
CA THR A 71 -1.96 25.39 -4.33
C THR A 71 -2.40 24.90 -5.71
N GLY A 72 -1.68 23.92 -6.25
CA GLY A 72 -1.88 23.42 -7.62
C GLY A 72 -1.07 24.18 -8.69
N THR A 73 -0.27 25.19 -8.34
CA THR A 73 0.62 25.86 -9.30
C THR A 73 1.72 24.90 -9.73
N LYS A 74 1.88 24.69 -11.04
CA LYS A 74 2.97 23.88 -11.60
C LYS A 74 4.18 24.77 -11.87
N VAL A 75 5.33 24.37 -11.36
CA VAL A 75 6.62 25.05 -11.57
C VAL A 75 7.58 24.13 -12.31
N GLN A 76 8.29 24.69 -13.28
CA GLN A 76 9.42 24.05 -13.94
C GLN A 76 10.70 24.78 -13.53
N LEU A 77 11.70 24.04 -13.05
CA LEU A 77 12.95 24.63 -12.58
C LEU A 77 14.16 23.73 -12.88
N TYR A 78 15.32 24.35 -13.04
CA TYR A 78 16.60 23.65 -12.88
C TYR A 78 17.06 23.77 -11.43
N SER A 79 17.38 22.65 -10.81
CA SER A 79 18.11 22.54 -9.55
C SER A 79 19.56 22.15 -9.76
N HIS A 80 20.46 22.80 -9.04
CA HIS A 80 21.87 22.48 -8.89
C HIS A 80 22.18 22.38 -7.40
N ILE A 81 22.54 21.18 -6.95
CA ILE A 81 22.48 20.78 -5.54
C ILE A 81 23.88 20.39 -5.09
N LEU A 82 24.30 21.02 -4.00
CA LEU A 82 25.68 21.00 -3.51
C LEU A 82 25.69 20.67 -2.02
N TYR A 83 26.76 20.06 -1.53
CA TYR A 83 27.12 20.08 -0.11
C TYR A 83 28.51 20.64 0.08
N MET A 84 28.81 21.09 1.29
CA MET A 84 30.13 21.64 1.62
C MET A 84 30.94 20.57 2.36
N TYR A 85 32.12 20.25 1.83
CA TYR A 85 33.07 19.32 2.47
C TYR A 85 34.47 19.93 2.50
N MET A 86 35.09 19.99 3.68
CA MET A 86 36.48 20.47 3.89
C MET A 86 36.85 21.74 3.08
N ALA A 87 35.96 22.75 3.09
CA ALA A 87 36.09 24.05 2.38
C ALA A 87 35.89 24.03 0.85
N GLY A 88 35.53 22.90 0.24
CA GLY A 88 35.07 22.80 -1.15
C GLY A 88 33.55 22.62 -1.26
N ARG A 89 32.95 23.03 -2.40
CA ARG A 89 31.56 22.70 -2.76
C ARG A 89 31.57 21.48 -3.68
N THR A 90 30.98 20.38 -3.24
CA THR A 90 30.82 19.17 -4.05
C THR A 90 29.41 19.15 -4.64
N VAL A 91 29.31 18.91 -5.95
CA VAL A 91 28.03 18.80 -6.66
C VAL A 91 27.47 17.41 -6.47
N ILE A 92 26.23 17.30 -5.99
CA ILE A 92 25.51 16.02 -5.88
C ILE A 92 24.65 15.80 -7.12
N ASP A 93 23.82 16.78 -7.46
CA ASP A 93 22.89 16.68 -8.58
C ASP A 93 22.81 18.00 -9.34
N ASP A 94 22.76 17.90 -10.67
CA ASP A 94 22.66 19.05 -11.57
C ASP A 94 21.68 18.73 -12.70
N SER A 95 20.44 19.17 -12.51
CA SER A 95 19.36 18.95 -13.50
C SER A 95 19.59 19.70 -14.81
N LYS A 96 20.36 20.80 -14.79
CA LYS A 96 20.69 21.58 -15.98
C LYS A 96 21.67 20.82 -16.86
N LYS A 97 22.69 20.18 -16.26
CA LYS A 97 23.59 19.26 -16.96
C LYS A 97 22.87 18.00 -17.45
N ALA A 98 21.89 17.52 -16.70
CA ALA A 98 21.05 16.40 -17.13
C ALA A 98 20.09 16.76 -18.29
N GLY A 99 19.95 18.05 -18.62
CA GLY A 99 19.07 18.52 -19.70
C GLY A 99 17.57 18.31 -19.43
N MET A 100 17.20 18.00 -18.19
CA MET A 100 15.83 17.68 -17.81
C MET A 100 15.39 18.59 -16.65
N PRO A 101 14.60 19.64 -16.93
CA PRO A 101 14.07 20.49 -15.87
C PRO A 101 13.11 19.69 -14.99
N MET A 102 13.14 19.98 -13.71
CA MET A 102 12.25 19.37 -12.74
C MET A 102 10.87 20.03 -12.81
N GLU A 103 9.82 19.21 -12.73
CA GLU A 103 8.46 19.68 -12.56
C GLU A 103 7.97 19.42 -11.13
N MET A 104 7.38 20.44 -10.51
CA MET A 104 6.81 20.33 -9.17
C MET A 104 5.45 21.05 -9.14
N VAL A 105 4.50 20.51 -8.37
CA VAL A 105 3.22 21.18 -8.10
C VAL A 105 3.16 21.60 -6.64
N ILE A 106 2.95 22.89 -6.42
CA ILE A 106 2.92 23.53 -5.11
C ILE A 106 1.70 23.07 -4.31
N GLY A 107 1.90 22.77 -3.02
CA GLY A 107 0.84 22.46 -2.05
C GLY A 107 0.40 21.00 -2.07
N ASN A 108 1.19 20.13 -2.69
CA ASN A 108 1.00 18.69 -2.67
C ASN A 108 1.87 17.98 -1.62
N LEU A 109 2.64 18.73 -0.83
CA LEU A 109 3.65 18.27 0.13
C LEU A 109 4.66 17.36 -0.57
N PHE A 110 5.46 17.97 -1.47
CA PHE A 110 6.57 17.29 -2.11
C PHE A 110 7.47 16.62 -1.04
N LYS A 111 8.05 15.44 -1.35
CA LYS A 111 8.84 14.61 -0.41
C LYS A 111 9.90 15.35 0.41
N LEU A 112 10.39 16.46 -0.12
CA LEU A 112 11.22 17.40 0.58
C LEU A 112 10.37 18.65 0.83
N ASP A 113 9.61 18.66 1.93
CA ASP A 113 8.62 19.70 2.25
C ASP A 113 9.21 21.11 2.22
N VAL A 114 10.52 21.20 2.46
CA VAL A 114 11.28 22.44 2.39
C VAL A 114 11.25 23.09 1.00
N TRP A 115 11.05 22.32 -0.06
CA TRP A 115 10.86 22.84 -1.42
C TRP A 115 9.45 23.41 -1.65
N GLU A 116 8.52 23.29 -0.71
CA GLU A 116 7.25 24.04 -0.79
C GLU A 116 7.41 25.48 -0.26
N THR A 117 8.48 25.76 0.48
CA THR A 117 8.86 27.14 0.84
C THR A 117 9.33 27.97 -0.37
N LEU A 118 9.35 27.37 -1.56
CA LEU A 118 9.51 28.00 -2.87
C LEU A 118 8.33 28.91 -3.27
N ASN A 119 7.30 29.07 -2.43
CA ASN A 119 6.28 30.11 -2.61
C ASN A 119 6.83 31.56 -2.58
N ILE A 120 8.14 31.72 -2.32
CA ILE A 120 8.80 33.03 -2.14
C ILE A 120 9.71 33.38 -3.35
N LEU A 121 9.74 32.59 -4.42
CA LEU A 121 10.79 32.72 -5.43
C LEU A 121 10.64 33.90 -6.40
N SER A 122 11.77 34.55 -6.66
CA SER A 122 12.08 35.27 -7.90
C SER A 122 13.02 34.37 -8.73
N THR A 123 13.13 34.58 -10.03
CA THR A 123 14.00 33.78 -10.92
C THR A 123 15.46 33.80 -10.46
N GLY A 124 16.00 32.66 -9.99
CA GLY A 124 17.41 32.47 -9.64
C GLY A 124 17.75 32.79 -8.19
N PHE A 125 17.87 31.75 -7.35
CA PHE A 125 18.16 31.90 -5.91
C PHE A 125 18.94 30.72 -5.35
N ASN A 126 19.57 30.96 -4.20
CA ASN A 126 20.20 29.95 -3.37
C ASN A 126 19.40 29.75 -2.09
N LEU A 127 19.25 28.49 -1.70
CA LEU A 127 18.76 28.09 -0.39
C LEU A 127 19.82 27.24 0.30
N ASP A 128 20.17 27.64 1.51
CA ASP A 128 21.03 26.90 2.40
C ASP A 128 20.13 26.23 3.45
N PHE A 129 20.20 24.91 3.57
CA PHE A 129 19.40 24.16 4.53
C PHE A 129 20.27 23.42 5.52
N SER A 130 19.86 23.46 6.79
CA SER A 130 20.43 22.62 7.84
C SER A 130 20.14 21.13 7.60
N VAL A 131 20.94 20.27 8.23
CA VAL A 131 20.83 18.80 8.15
C VAL A 131 19.43 18.29 8.49
N HIS A 132 18.71 18.99 9.38
CA HIS A 132 17.36 18.62 9.79
C HIS A 132 16.35 18.63 8.64
N HIS A 133 16.57 19.43 7.61
CA HIS A 133 15.67 19.59 6.46
C HIS A 133 16.07 18.74 5.25
N THR A 134 17.27 18.15 5.26
CA THR A 134 17.88 17.48 4.09
C THR A 134 18.01 15.96 4.23
N GLY A 135 17.64 15.38 5.37
CA GLY A 135 17.81 13.95 5.66
C GLY A 135 17.09 12.99 4.69
N LEU A 136 16.03 13.44 4.01
CA LEU A 136 15.34 12.64 2.99
C LEU A 136 15.88 12.84 1.56
N TYR A 137 16.82 13.77 1.38
CA TYR A 137 17.33 14.10 0.06
C TYR A 137 17.93 12.91 -0.70
N PRO A 138 18.71 11.98 -0.10
CA PRO A 138 19.25 10.82 -0.82
C PRO A 138 18.18 9.98 -1.52
N ILE A 139 17.03 9.76 -0.87
CA ILE A 139 15.90 8.99 -1.41
C ILE A 139 15.25 9.75 -2.58
N VAL A 140 15.12 11.08 -2.44
CA VAL A 140 14.60 11.97 -3.50
C VAL A 140 15.55 11.99 -4.69
N ALA A 141 16.86 12.18 -4.46
CA ALA A 141 17.90 12.21 -5.47
C ALA A 141 17.93 10.93 -6.32
N LYS A 142 17.84 9.75 -5.71
CA LYS A 142 17.71 8.48 -6.44
C LYS A 142 16.51 8.49 -7.38
N SER A 143 15.35 8.95 -6.90
CA SER A 143 14.13 9.03 -7.71
C SER A 143 14.33 9.97 -8.91
N LEU A 144 14.93 11.15 -8.69
CA LEU A 144 15.24 12.13 -9.72
C LEU A 144 16.24 11.61 -10.78
N ARG A 145 17.29 10.91 -10.36
CA ARG A 145 18.28 10.31 -11.27
C ARG A 145 17.65 9.25 -12.18
N ARG A 146 16.71 8.47 -11.67
CA ARG A 146 15.96 7.47 -12.47
C ARG A 146 15.08 8.13 -13.53
N ILE A 147 14.39 9.20 -13.13
CA ILE A 147 13.58 10.01 -14.05
C ILE A 147 14.44 10.57 -15.18
N ALA A 148 15.63 11.09 -14.87
CA ALA A 148 16.56 11.63 -15.87
C ALA A 148 16.97 10.59 -16.93
N VAL A 149 16.94 9.29 -16.60
CA VAL A 149 17.22 8.20 -17.53
C VAL A 149 15.96 7.49 -18.06
N GLY A 150 14.78 8.09 -17.87
CA GLY A 150 13.50 7.58 -18.38
C GLY A 150 12.99 6.31 -17.67
N LYS A 151 13.51 6.00 -16.48
CA LYS A 151 13.04 4.87 -15.66
C LYS A 151 11.97 5.31 -14.68
N ASP A 152 11.15 4.34 -14.25
CA ASP A 152 10.20 4.55 -13.17
C ASP A 152 10.96 5.00 -11.89
N PRO A 153 10.54 6.10 -11.24
CA PRO A 153 11.22 6.65 -10.07
C PRO A 153 11.20 5.76 -8.83
N VAL A 154 10.32 4.74 -8.79
CA VAL A 154 10.05 3.93 -7.60
C VAL A 154 10.18 2.43 -7.81
N ASP A 155 10.43 1.94 -9.03
CA ASP A 155 10.62 0.51 -9.32
C ASP A 155 11.74 -0.18 -8.50
N TRP A 156 12.59 0.61 -7.85
CA TRP A 156 13.63 0.16 -6.94
C TRP A 156 13.12 -0.10 -5.52
N HIS A 157 11.91 0.33 -5.19
CA HIS A 157 11.27 0.05 -3.91
C HIS A 157 10.73 -1.36 -3.90
N ILE A 158 11.30 -2.19 -3.02
CA ILE A 158 10.79 -3.52 -2.73
C ILE A 158 9.79 -3.35 -1.58
N HIS A 159 8.49 -3.51 -1.87
CA HIS A 159 7.43 -3.59 -0.85
C HIS A 159 7.57 -4.88 -0.05
N THR A 160 8.49 -4.91 0.91
CA THR A 160 8.60 -5.98 1.90
C THR A 160 8.07 -5.51 3.26
N CYS A 161 7.08 -6.23 3.78
CA CYS A 161 6.59 -6.13 5.15
C CYS A 161 7.73 -6.45 6.17
N GLY A 162 7.84 -5.66 7.24
CA GLY A 162 8.66 -5.98 8.41
C GLY A 162 10.18 -5.71 8.32
N MET A 163 10.94 -6.39 9.20
CA MET A 163 12.38 -6.18 9.43
C MET A 163 13.29 -6.38 8.21
N ALA A 164 12.80 -7.01 7.14
CA ALA A 164 13.50 -7.11 5.86
C ALA A 164 13.84 -5.73 5.25
N ASN A 165 13.01 -4.71 5.54
CA ASN A 165 13.22 -3.35 5.07
C ASN A 165 14.48 -2.70 5.71
N MET A 166 14.88 -3.11 6.92
CA MET A 166 16.08 -2.54 7.56
C MET A 166 17.39 -3.04 6.91
N PHE A 167 17.37 -4.23 6.32
CA PHE A 167 18.54 -4.83 5.66
C PHE A 167 18.64 -4.47 4.17
N ALA A 168 17.58 -3.96 3.55
CA ALA A 168 17.55 -3.64 2.11
C ALA A 168 18.11 -2.26 1.74
N TYR A 169 18.20 -1.30 2.68
CA TYR A 169 18.66 0.07 2.42
C TYR A 169 20.11 0.35 2.84
N HIS A 170 20.98 -0.66 2.90
CA HIS A 170 22.40 -0.38 3.09
C HIS A 170 23.03 0.36 1.91
N SER A 171 22.39 0.33 0.74
CA SER A 171 22.81 1.07 -0.44
C SER A 171 21.62 1.46 -1.32
N LEU A 172 21.62 2.71 -1.78
CA LEU A 172 20.79 3.29 -2.81
C LEU A 172 21.31 2.97 -4.21
N GLY A 173 22.49 2.34 -4.32
CA GLY A 173 23.18 2.04 -5.58
C GLY A 173 23.99 3.21 -6.11
N TYR A 174 24.27 4.20 -5.26
CA TYR A 174 25.04 5.40 -5.58
C TYR A 174 25.91 5.75 -4.37
N ASP A 175 27.23 5.60 -4.51
CA ASP A 175 28.18 5.77 -3.39
C ASP A 175 28.05 7.13 -2.72
N ASP A 176 27.80 8.20 -3.50
CA ASP A 176 27.62 9.56 -3.02
C ASP A 176 26.32 9.74 -2.22
N LEU A 177 25.23 9.10 -2.63
CA LEU A 177 23.96 9.12 -1.87
C LEU A 177 24.02 8.23 -0.63
N ASP A 178 24.77 7.14 -0.69
CA ASP A 178 24.99 6.23 0.44
C ASP A 178 25.83 6.88 1.53
N GLU A 179 26.89 7.59 1.13
CA GLU A 179 27.69 8.42 2.03
C GLU A 179 26.82 9.53 2.66
N LEU A 180 26.01 10.23 1.86
CA LEU A 180 25.12 11.27 2.38
C LEU A 180 24.02 10.71 3.31
N GLN A 181 23.55 9.48 3.08
CA GLN A 181 22.60 8.81 3.97
C GLN A 181 23.25 8.36 5.28
N LYS A 182 24.52 7.92 5.22
CA LYS A 182 25.29 7.51 6.39
C LYS A 182 25.74 8.70 7.25
N GLU A 183 26.14 9.79 6.60
CA GLU A 183 26.61 11.02 7.23
C GLU A 183 25.86 12.25 6.66
N PRO A 184 24.64 12.52 7.13
CA PRO A 184 23.82 13.62 6.64
C PRO A 184 24.52 14.98 6.72
N GLN A 185 24.58 15.68 5.59
CA GLN A 185 25.20 17.01 5.47
C GLN A 185 24.17 18.11 5.18
N PRO A 186 24.46 19.37 5.56
CA PRO A 186 23.73 20.53 5.08
C PRO A 186 23.81 20.60 3.54
N LEU A 187 22.70 20.88 2.89
CA LEU A 187 22.63 20.98 1.43
C LEU A 187 22.31 22.40 0.99
N TYR A 188 22.91 22.78 -0.13
CA TYR A 188 22.75 24.04 -0.81
C TYR A 188 22.04 23.78 -2.13
N PHE A 189 20.89 24.43 -2.33
CA PHE A 189 20.10 24.28 -3.55
C PHE A 189 20.14 25.61 -4.30
N VAL A 190 20.80 25.58 -5.44
CA VAL A 190 20.73 26.65 -6.43
C VAL A 190 19.60 26.29 -7.37
N MET A 191 18.60 27.15 -7.50
CA MET A 191 17.42 26.86 -8.30
C MET A 191 17.12 28.01 -9.26
N GLU A 192 16.89 27.64 -10.51
CA GLU A 192 16.56 28.51 -11.63
C GLU A 192 15.14 28.20 -12.09
N LEU A 193 14.21 29.07 -11.74
CA LEU A 193 12.81 28.96 -12.14
C LEU A 193 12.67 29.28 -13.63
N LEU A 194 12.10 28.36 -14.40
CA LEU A 194 11.94 28.49 -15.86
C LEU A 194 10.51 28.90 -16.23
N LYS A 195 9.53 28.22 -15.65
CA LYS A 195 8.12 28.39 -16.01
C LYS A 195 7.24 28.21 -14.78
N VAL A 196 6.20 29.03 -14.71
CA VAL A 196 5.11 28.91 -13.74
C VAL A 196 3.81 28.80 -14.52
N GLN A 197 2.99 27.81 -14.19
CA GLN A 197 1.67 27.62 -14.77
C GLN A 197 0.63 27.60 -13.66
N GLN A 198 -0.39 28.44 -13.80
CA GLN A 198 -1.50 28.46 -12.87
C GLN A 198 -2.31 27.16 -12.96
N PRO A 199 -3.03 26.78 -11.89
CA PRO A 199 -3.82 25.56 -11.88
C PRO A 199 -4.90 25.46 -12.99
N SER A 200 -5.26 26.59 -13.61
CA SER A 200 -6.21 26.67 -14.74
C SER A 200 -5.55 26.54 -16.12
N GLU A 201 -4.22 26.57 -16.20
CA GLU A 201 -3.45 26.66 -17.45
C GLU A 201 -2.90 25.30 -17.92
N TYR A 202 -3.22 24.22 -17.20
CA TYR A 202 -2.84 22.86 -17.57
C TYR A 202 -3.90 21.87 -17.10
N ASP A 203 -4.03 20.74 -17.81
CA ASP A 203 -4.85 19.63 -17.35
C ASP A 203 -4.21 19.03 -16.10
N ARG A 204 -4.85 19.28 -14.96
CA ARG A 204 -4.41 18.74 -13.68
C ARG A 204 -4.68 17.24 -13.66
N GLU A 205 -3.62 16.48 -13.86
CA GLU A 205 -3.60 15.05 -13.60
C GLU A 205 -4.02 14.78 -12.13
N SER A 206 -4.58 13.59 -11.85
CA SER A 206 -5.19 13.26 -10.55
C SER A 206 -4.28 13.47 -9.33
N TRP A 207 -2.96 13.48 -9.54
CA TRP A 207 -1.96 13.77 -8.52
C TRP A 207 -1.79 15.26 -8.20
N ALA A 208 -2.16 16.17 -9.09
CA ALA A 208 -2.05 17.63 -8.91
C ALA A 208 -3.23 18.24 -8.13
N LEU A 209 -4.24 17.42 -7.78
CA LEU A 209 -5.38 17.83 -6.98
C LEU A 209 -5.01 17.93 -5.51
N ASN A 210 -5.46 19.00 -4.84
CA ASN A 210 -5.34 19.13 -3.39
C ASN A 210 -6.26 18.13 -2.66
N ASP A 211 -6.10 17.98 -1.35
CA ASP A 211 -6.86 16.97 -0.59
C ASP A 211 -8.37 17.17 -0.66
N GLU A 212 -8.85 18.42 -0.66
CA GLU A 212 -10.27 18.73 -0.74
C GLU A 212 -10.85 18.41 -2.13
N GLU A 213 -10.12 18.74 -3.19
CA GLU A 213 -10.45 18.40 -4.57
C GLU A 213 -10.44 16.87 -4.77
N ARG A 214 -9.46 16.16 -4.20
CA ARG A 214 -9.42 14.68 -4.22
C ARG A 214 -10.63 14.08 -3.52
N LEU A 215 -11.04 14.59 -2.36
CA LEU A 215 -12.24 14.09 -1.68
C LEU A 215 -13.53 14.40 -2.46
N LYS A 216 -13.58 15.49 -3.22
CA LYS A 216 -14.72 15.81 -4.10
C LYS A 216 -14.87 14.83 -5.28
N THR A 217 -13.79 14.19 -5.74
CA THR A 217 -13.89 13.18 -6.82
C THR A 217 -14.39 11.83 -6.34
N VAL A 218 -14.20 11.51 -5.06
CA VAL A 218 -14.56 10.20 -4.47
C VAL A 218 -16.02 9.81 -4.71
N PRO A 219 -17.04 10.66 -4.45
CA PRO A 219 -18.44 10.30 -4.73
C PRO A 219 -18.71 10.01 -6.21
N MET A 220 -18.04 10.73 -7.12
CA MET A 220 -18.17 10.51 -8.55
C MET A 220 -17.57 9.15 -8.96
N LEU A 221 -16.37 8.84 -8.49
CA LEU A 221 -15.71 7.55 -8.74
C LEU A 221 -16.52 6.39 -8.14
N HIS A 222 -17.04 6.57 -6.92
CA HIS A 222 -17.95 5.60 -6.29
C HIS A 222 -19.19 5.35 -7.14
N GLY A 223 -19.83 6.42 -7.63
CA GLY A 223 -21.00 6.34 -8.53
C GLY A 223 -20.69 5.64 -9.85
N GLN A 224 -19.54 5.93 -10.46
CA GLN A 224 -19.08 5.27 -11.69
C GLN A 224 -18.83 3.77 -11.46
N GLY A 225 -18.13 3.41 -10.38
CA GLY A 225 -17.92 2.01 -9.99
C GLY A 225 -19.24 1.27 -9.77
N ASN A 226 -20.21 1.90 -9.08
CA ASN A 226 -21.54 1.32 -8.86
C ASN A 226 -22.30 1.10 -10.18
N LYS A 227 -22.17 2.02 -11.15
CA LYS A 227 -22.77 1.89 -12.48
C LYS A 227 -22.15 0.73 -13.26
N LEU A 228 -20.83 0.64 -13.29
CA LEU A 228 -20.09 -0.42 -13.98
C LEU A 228 -20.38 -1.80 -13.36
N PHE A 229 -20.45 -1.88 -12.03
CA PHE A 229 -20.84 -3.10 -11.32
C PHE A 229 -22.22 -3.60 -11.74
N LYS A 230 -23.21 -2.70 -11.82
CA LYS A 230 -24.57 -3.03 -12.28
C LYS A 230 -24.61 -3.49 -13.75
N GLN A 231 -23.64 -3.05 -14.56
CA GLN A 231 -23.48 -3.46 -15.95
C GLN A 231 -22.72 -4.78 -16.12
N GLY A 232 -22.26 -5.40 -15.03
CA GLY A 232 -21.43 -6.62 -15.07
C GLY A 232 -19.98 -6.38 -15.48
N ARG A 233 -19.54 -5.12 -15.62
CA ARG A 233 -18.16 -4.76 -15.95
C ARG A 233 -17.32 -4.69 -14.68
N TYR A 234 -17.04 -5.85 -14.10
CA TYR A 234 -16.41 -5.95 -12.77
C TYR A 234 -14.97 -5.44 -12.77
N ASP A 235 -14.17 -5.76 -13.79
CA ASP A 235 -12.80 -5.26 -13.92
C ASP A 235 -12.75 -3.72 -13.90
N ASP A 236 -13.55 -3.07 -14.75
CA ASP A 236 -13.62 -1.61 -14.80
C ASP A 236 -14.14 -1.00 -13.49
N ALA A 237 -15.12 -1.65 -12.86
CA ALA A 237 -15.64 -1.23 -11.56
C ALA A 237 -14.54 -1.28 -10.49
N THR A 238 -13.71 -2.33 -10.51
CA THR A 238 -12.60 -2.45 -9.56
C THR A 238 -11.58 -1.34 -9.71
N LEU A 239 -11.23 -0.96 -10.94
CA LEU A 239 -10.31 0.16 -11.21
C LEU A 239 -10.86 1.46 -10.61
N LYS A 240 -12.17 1.71 -10.75
CA LYS A 240 -12.81 2.91 -10.19
C LYS A 240 -12.86 2.90 -8.66
N TYR A 241 -13.12 1.76 -8.03
CA TYR A 241 -13.07 1.67 -6.57
C TYR A 241 -11.65 1.80 -6.04
N LYS A 242 -10.64 1.19 -6.69
CA LYS A 242 -9.22 1.36 -6.33
C LYS A 242 -8.80 2.82 -6.43
N GLU A 243 -9.15 3.50 -7.52
CA GLU A 243 -8.89 4.92 -7.72
C GLU A 243 -9.47 5.76 -6.56
N ALA A 244 -10.73 5.52 -6.18
CA ALA A 244 -11.37 6.21 -5.07
C ALA A 244 -10.73 5.91 -3.70
N ILE A 245 -10.37 4.65 -3.43
CA ILE A 245 -9.68 4.23 -2.20
C ILE A 245 -8.33 4.94 -2.09
N MET A 246 -7.57 5.02 -3.19
CA MET A 246 -6.29 5.72 -3.23
C MET A 246 -6.44 7.21 -2.93
N CYS A 247 -7.46 7.87 -3.51
CA CYS A 247 -7.74 9.28 -3.19
C CYS A 247 -7.94 9.50 -1.68
N ILE A 248 -8.72 8.65 -1.02
CA ILE A 248 -8.99 8.80 0.41
C ILE A 248 -7.76 8.45 1.26
N LYS A 249 -7.08 7.33 0.96
CA LYS A 249 -5.90 6.90 1.73
C LYS A 249 -4.80 7.97 1.73
N ASN A 250 -4.61 8.66 0.60
CA ASN A 250 -3.64 9.76 0.50
C ASN A 250 -3.98 10.95 1.43
N VAL A 251 -5.26 11.23 1.65
CA VAL A 251 -5.67 12.28 2.62
C VAL A 251 -5.56 11.72 4.05
N GLN A 252 -5.97 10.47 4.24
CA GLN A 252 -5.96 9.80 5.54
C GLN A 252 -4.56 9.72 6.17
N THR A 253 -3.49 9.59 5.38
CA THR A 253 -2.11 9.60 5.88
C THR A 253 -1.68 10.92 6.53
N LYS A 254 -2.39 12.02 6.23
CA LYS A 254 -2.13 13.35 6.79
C LYS A 254 -2.96 13.63 8.04
N GLU A 255 -3.90 12.75 8.35
CA GLU A 255 -4.77 12.86 9.52
C GLU A 255 -4.24 12.00 10.67
N LYS A 256 -4.44 12.46 11.91
CA LYS A 256 -4.05 11.71 13.09
C LYS A 256 -4.95 10.49 13.26
N ALA A 257 -4.32 9.32 13.35
CA ALA A 257 -5.01 8.05 13.49
C ALA A 257 -6.01 8.07 14.65
N TRP A 258 -7.19 7.48 14.43
CA TRP A 258 -8.29 7.36 15.39
C TRP A 258 -9.00 8.65 15.81
N GLU A 259 -8.65 9.80 15.22
CA GLU A 259 -9.41 11.03 15.43
C GLU A 259 -10.65 11.10 14.52
N ALA A 260 -11.60 11.98 14.87
CA ALA A 260 -12.87 12.08 14.15
C ALA A 260 -12.72 12.31 12.63
N PRO A 261 -11.79 13.16 12.12
CA PRO A 261 -11.55 13.29 10.68
C PRO A 261 -11.05 11.99 10.05
N TRP A 262 -10.08 11.32 10.68
CA TRP A 262 -9.51 10.05 10.22
C TRP A 262 -10.57 8.94 10.18
N LEU A 263 -11.41 8.83 11.21
CA LEU A 263 -12.49 7.83 11.27
C LEU A 263 -13.57 8.04 10.19
N ARG A 264 -13.82 9.29 9.77
CA ARG A 264 -14.71 9.58 8.64
C ARG A 264 -14.12 9.07 7.33
N LEU A 265 -12.82 9.29 7.10
CA LEU A 265 -12.11 8.77 5.93
C LEU A 265 -12.06 7.24 5.94
N GLU A 266 -11.74 6.64 7.09
CA GLU A 266 -11.70 5.19 7.29
C GLU A 266 -13.05 4.54 6.93
N LYS A 267 -14.17 5.12 7.40
CA LYS A 267 -15.51 4.65 7.05
C LYS A 267 -15.78 4.69 5.53
N MET A 268 -15.29 5.72 4.85
CA MET A 268 -15.42 5.85 3.39
C MET A 268 -14.55 4.82 2.66
N VAL A 269 -13.29 4.63 3.09
CA VAL A 269 -12.39 3.58 2.58
C VAL A 269 -13.05 2.22 2.71
N ASN A 270 -13.54 1.86 3.90
CA ASN A 270 -14.15 0.56 4.14
C ASN A 270 -15.42 0.35 3.31
N THR A 271 -16.21 1.39 3.09
CA THR A 271 -17.37 1.31 2.19
C THR A 271 -16.96 0.97 0.75
N LEU A 272 -15.89 1.61 0.25
CA LEU A 272 -15.37 1.37 -1.10
C LEU A 272 -14.68 0.01 -1.21
N THR A 273 -13.86 -0.37 -0.22
CA THR A 273 -13.21 -1.68 -0.15
C THR A 273 -14.24 -2.80 -0.16
N LEU A 274 -15.35 -2.66 0.57
CA LEU A 274 -16.42 -3.68 0.54
C LEU A 274 -17.15 -3.75 -0.82
N ASN A 275 -17.21 -2.65 -1.59
CA ASN A 275 -17.74 -2.69 -2.96
C ASN A 275 -16.72 -3.29 -3.94
N TYR A 276 -15.42 -3.06 -3.71
CA TYR A 276 -14.33 -3.71 -4.42
C TYR A 276 -14.34 -5.23 -4.16
N CYS A 277 -14.41 -5.67 -2.91
CA CYS A 277 -14.57 -7.09 -2.52
C CYS A 277 -15.80 -7.73 -3.18
N GLN A 278 -16.91 -6.98 -3.29
CA GLN A 278 -18.09 -7.47 -3.98
C GLN A 278 -17.85 -7.73 -5.47
N CYS A 279 -16.97 -6.97 -6.13
CA CYS A 279 -16.52 -7.24 -7.50
C CYS A 279 -15.60 -8.45 -7.54
N LEU A 280 -14.62 -8.53 -6.64
CA LEU A 280 -13.71 -9.67 -6.54
C LEU A 280 -14.46 -11.00 -6.36
N LEU A 281 -15.51 -11.03 -5.54
CA LEU A 281 -16.39 -12.21 -5.43
C LEU A 281 -17.02 -12.62 -6.77
N ARG A 282 -17.34 -11.66 -7.64
CA ARG A 282 -17.90 -11.94 -8.98
C ARG A 282 -16.84 -12.39 -9.99
N MET A 283 -15.58 -12.07 -9.72
CA MET A 283 -14.42 -12.46 -10.51
C MET A 283 -13.72 -13.70 -9.93
N GLU A 284 -14.30 -14.32 -8.90
CA GLU A 284 -13.78 -15.53 -8.24
C GLU A 284 -12.42 -15.34 -7.52
N GLU A 285 -12.07 -14.09 -7.21
CA GLU A 285 -10.85 -13.73 -6.48
C GLU A 285 -11.05 -13.80 -4.95
N TYR A 286 -11.30 -15.01 -4.44
CA TYR A 286 -11.78 -15.20 -3.07
C TYR A 286 -10.75 -14.88 -1.98
N TYR A 287 -9.47 -15.18 -2.21
CA TYR A 287 -8.42 -14.97 -1.20
C TYR A 287 -8.20 -13.48 -0.90
N GLU A 288 -8.24 -12.62 -1.92
CA GLU A 288 -8.12 -11.17 -1.76
C GLU A 288 -9.36 -10.59 -1.03
N VAL A 289 -10.55 -11.18 -1.24
CA VAL A 289 -11.75 -10.82 -0.46
C VAL A 289 -11.54 -11.15 1.02
N ILE A 290 -11.02 -12.34 1.35
CA ILE A 290 -10.78 -12.77 2.72
C ILE A 290 -9.77 -11.87 3.42
N GLU A 291 -8.67 -11.51 2.75
CA GLU A 291 -7.65 -10.60 3.28
C GLU A 291 -8.27 -9.24 3.65
N HIS A 292 -8.91 -8.57 2.68
CA HIS A 292 -9.52 -7.27 2.91
C HIS A 292 -10.65 -7.30 3.94
N THR A 293 -11.49 -8.33 3.95
CA THR A 293 -12.59 -8.42 4.91
C THR A 293 -12.11 -8.71 6.32
N THR A 294 -11.05 -9.52 6.48
CA THR A 294 -10.43 -9.83 7.77
C THR A 294 -9.82 -8.55 8.39
N ASP A 295 -9.11 -7.75 7.61
CA ASP A 295 -8.56 -6.46 8.08
C ASP A 295 -9.68 -5.53 8.59
N ILE A 296 -10.78 -5.42 7.83
CA ILE A 296 -11.93 -4.60 8.20
C ILE A 296 -12.61 -5.14 9.46
N ILE A 297 -12.79 -6.47 9.57
CA ILE A 297 -13.45 -7.11 10.72
C ILE A 297 -12.65 -6.88 12.00
N ASN A 298 -11.32 -7.04 11.93
CA ASN A 298 -10.43 -6.87 13.08
C ASN A 298 -10.48 -5.45 13.64
N GLN A 299 -10.60 -4.45 12.76
CA GLN A 299 -10.67 -3.03 13.15
C GLN A 299 -12.10 -2.58 13.47
N HIS A 300 -13.09 -3.17 12.80
CA HIS A 300 -14.50 -2.78 12.84
C HIS A 300 -15.41 -4.00 12.96
N PRO A 301 -15.50 -4.61 14.17
CA PRO A 301 -16.28 -5.83 14.41
C PRO A 301 -17.81 -5.65 14.30
N GLY A 302 -18.27 -4.43 14.00
CA GLY A 302 -19.66 -4.10 13.65
C GLY A 302 -19.94 -4.00 12.15
N ALA A 303 -18.95 -4.23 11.28
CA ALA A 303 -19.09 -4.14 9.84
C ALA A 303 -19.80 -5.39 9.25
N MET A 304 -21.13 -5.45 9.39
CA MET A 304 -21.95 -6.60 8.96
C MET A 304 -21.66 -7.04 7.51
N LYS A 305 -21.53 -6.09 6.58
CA LYS A 305 -21.25 -6.41 5.17
C LYS A 305 -19.87 -7.09 4.98
N ALA A 306 -18.89 -6.81 5.84
CA ALA A 306 -17.58 -7.47 5.79
C ALA A 306 -17.73 -8.96 6.14
N PHE A 307 -18.41 -9.29 7.24
CA PHE A 307 -18.72 -10.67 7.61
C PHE A 307 -19.52 -11.39 6.51
N TYR A 308 -20.52 -10.74 5.90
CA TYR A 308 -21.28 -11.35 4.82
C TYR A 308 -20.40 -11.71 3.61
N LEU A 309 -19.51 -10.80 3.18
CA LEU A 309 -18.62 -11.05 2.05
C LEU A 309 -17.54 -12.10 2.40
N SER A 310 -17.00 -12.05 3.62
CA SER A 310 -16.06 -13.05 4.16
C SER A 310 -16.69 -14.44 4.15
N GLY A 311 -17.91 -14.59 4.67
CA GLY A 311 -18.61 -15.87 4.69
C GLY A 311 -18.90 -16.42 3.29
N LYS A 312 -19.24 -15.54 2.32
CA LYS A 312 -19.37 -15.93 0.91
C LYS A 312 -18.04 -16.41 0.33
N ALA A 313 -16.92 -15.73 0.58
CA ALA A 313 -15.61 -16.13 0.09
C ALA A 313 -15.13 -17.45 0.72
N ASN A 314 -15.23 -17.57 2.05
CA ASN A 314 -14.88 -18.78 2.81
C ASN A 314 -15.67 -20.02 2.33
N MET A 315 -16.94 -19.84 1.98
CA MET A 315 -17.76 -20.92 1.39
C MET A 315 -17.22 -21.40 0.03
N GLU A 316 -16.65 -20.53 -0.80
CA GLU A 316 -16.10 -20.90 -2.11
C GLU A 316 -14.72 -21.57 -1.99
N VAL A 317 -13.94 -21.24 -0.95
CA VAL A 317 -12.64 -21.89 -0.67
C VAL A 317 -12.71 -23.07 0.31
N TRP A 318 -13.90 -23.55 0.63
CA TRP A 318 -14.16 -24.72 1.49
C TRP A 318 -13.76 -24.56 2.97
N ASN A 319 -13.70 -23.34 3.47
CA ASN A 319 -13.49 -23.03 4.89
C ASN A 319 -14.84 -23.03 5.62
N GLU A 320 -15.35 -24.24 5.94
CA GLU A 320 -16.71 -24.41 6.47
C GLU A 320 -16.93 -23.69 7.82
N ALA A 321 -15.99 -23.84 8.75
CA ALA A 321 -16.13 -23.32 10.10
C ALA A 321 -16.18 -21.79 10.09
N GLU A 322 -15.25 -21.18 9.34
CA GLU A 322 -15.12 -19.74 9.15
C GLU A 322 -16.35 -19.17 8.44
N ALA A 323 -16.81 -19.82 7.36
CA ALA A 323 -18.02 -19.39 6.65
C ALA A 323 -19.26 -19.41 7.55
N ARG A 324 -19.41 -20.44 8.39
CA ARG A 324 -20.51 -20.53 9.36
C ARG A 324 -20.44 -19.43 10.39
N ASP A 325 -19.26 -19.19 10.98
CA ASP A 325 -19.07 -18.16 12.00
C ASP A 325 -19.37 -16.76 11.45
N ASP A 326 -18.84 -16.45 10.27
CA ASP A 326 -19.11 -15.20 9.54
C ASP A 326 -20.62 -14.98 9.33
N PHE A 327 -21.34 -16.01 8.87
CA PHE A 327 -22.79 -15.91 8.64
C PHE A 327 -23.61 -15.80 9.92
N LEU A 328 -23.21 -16.47 11.01
CA LEU A 328 -23.85 -16.30 12.31
C LEU A 328 -23.62 -14.88 12.84
N ARG A 329 -22.41 -14.35 12.65
CA ARG A 329 -22.09 -12.98 13.05
C ARG A 329 -22.90 -11.93 12.27
N VAL A 330 -23.22 -12.18 11.00
CA VAL A 330 -24.18 -11.35 10.25
C VAL A 330 -25.56 -11.32 10.91
N LEU A 331 -26.04 -12.45 11.45
CA LEU A 331 -27.35 -12.51 12.12
C LEU A 331 -27.38 -11.79 13.46
N ASP A 332 -26.27 -11.80 14.19
CA ASP A 332 -26.12 -11.03 15.43
C ASP A 332 -26.17 -9.52 15.16
N LEU A 333 -25.57 -9.08 14.04
CA LEU A 333 -25.52 -7.66 13.66
C LEU A 333 -26.78 -7.18 12.94
N ASP A 334 -27.42 -8.04 12.14
CA ASP A 334 -28.66 -7.75 11.43
C ASP A 334 -29.59 -8.99 11.37
N PRO A 335 -30.52 -9.12 12.33
CA PRO A 335 -31.52 -10.18 12.34
C PRO A 335 -32.43 -10.19 11.10
N GLY A 336 -32.55 -9.09 10.36
CA GLY A 336 -33.33 -9.00 9.12
C GLY A 336 -32.78 -9.89 8.00
N MET A 337 -31.49 -10.21 8.03
CA MET A 337 -30.82 -11.08 7.06
C MET A 337 -31.11 -12.58 7.26
N LYS A 338 -31.90 -12.96 8.28
CA LYS A 338 -32.23 -14.36 8.64
C LYS A 338 -32.64 -15.24 7.47
N LYS A 339 -33.48 -14.75 6.55
CA LYS A 339 -33.91 -15.52 5.39
C LYS A 339 -32.77 -15.76 4.39
N THR A 340 -31.93 -14.75 4.16
CA THR A 340 -30.78 -14.82 3.25
C THR A 340 -29.72 -15.77 3.80
N ILE A 341 -29.33 -15.59 5.07
CA ILE A 341 -28.31 -16.41 5.71
C ILE A 341 -28.75 -17.87 5.84
N LYS A 342 -30.02 -18.15 6.14
CA LYS A 342 -30.52 -19.54 6.13
C LYS A 342 -30.35 -20.22 4.78
N LYS A 343 -30.51 -19.50 3.67
CA LYS A 343 -30.28 -20.05 2.33
C LYS A 343 -28.80 -20.33 2.09
N GLU A 344 -27.92 -19.38 2.43
CA GLU A 344 -26.46 -19.56 2.28
C GLU A 344 -25.94 -20.73 3.12
N LEU A 345 -26.38 -20.86 4.38
CA LEU A 345 -26.04 -22.00 5.23
C LEU A 345 -26.55 -23.34 4.70
N ALA A 346 -27.72 -23.36 4.04
CA ALA A 346 -28.24 -24.56 3.39
C ALA A 346 -27.39 -24.97 2.18
N VAL A 347 -26.96 -23.99 1.37
CA VAL A 347 -26.03 -24.21 0.25
C VAL A 347 -24.68 -24.73 0.74
N LEU A 348 -24.12 -24.10 1.79
CA LEU A 348 -22.88 -24.54 2.42
C LEU A 348 -23.00 -26.00 2.88
N LYS A 349 -24.06 -26.34 3.63
CA LYS A 349 -24.30 -27.72 4.10
C LYS A 349 -24.38 -28.72 2.94
N MET A 350 -25.14 -28.41 1.89
CA MET A 350 -25.26 -29.26 0.71
C MET A 350 -23.91 -29.49 0.03
N ARG A 351 -23.09 -28.43 -0.15
CA ARG A 351 -21.75 -28.56 -0.76
C ARG A 351 -20.83 -29.45 0.07
N MET A 352 -20.88 -29.33 1.40
CA MET A 352 -20.06 -30.15 2.29
C MET A 352 -20.49 -31.62 2.27
N GLU A 353 -21.80 -31.90 2.23
CA GLU A 353 -22.32 -33.27 2.10
C GLU A 353 -21.89 -33.92 0.78
N LEU A 354 -21.94 -33.18 -0.33
CA LEU A 354 -21.46 -33.67 -1.63
C LEU A 354 -19.97 -33.99 -1.60
N LYS A 355 -19.14 -33.08 -1.08
CA LYS A 355 -17.68 -33.30 -0.95
C LYS A 355 -17.36 -34.49 -0.05
N ASN A 356 -18.05 -34.62 1.08
CA ASN A 356 -17.86 -35.75 1.99
C ASN A 356 -18.25 -37.08 1.33
N GLU A 357 -19.29 -37.10 0.50
CA GLU A 357 -19.68 -38.29 -0.26
C GLU A 357 -18.64 -38.64 -1.34
N GLU A 358 -18.14 -37.65 -2.08
CA GLU A 358 -17.06 -37.82 -3.06
C GLU A 358 -15.79 -38.38 -2.40
N ASP A 359 -15.38 -37.80 -1.28
CA ASP A 359 -14.24 -38.26 -0.50
C ASP A 359 -14.48 -39.69 0.02
N ARG A 360 -15.67 -39.98 0.55
CA ARG A 360 -16.05 -41.33 1.00
C ARG A 360 -15.93 -42.37 -0.11
N LEU A 361 -16.43 -42.07 -1.30
CA LEU A 361 -16.36 -42.95 -2.46
C LEU A 361 -14.91 -43.15 -2.93
N LYS A 362 -14.12 -42.07 -2.94
CA LYS A 362 -12.70 -42.10 -3.30
C LYS A 362 -11.89 -42.96 -2.33
N TYR A 363 -12.06 -42.77 -1.02
CA TYR A 363 -11.40 -43.60 -0.01
C TYR A 363 -11.84 -45.06 -0.12
N LYS A 364 -13.14 -45.34 -0.29
CA LYS A 364 -13.64 -46.70 -0.50
C LYS A 364 -12.96 -47.37 -1.70
N GLY A 365 -12.80 -46.66 -2.82
CA GLY A 365 -12.10 -47.13 -4.02
C GLY A 365 -10.61 -47.41 -3.77
N MET A 366 -9.92 -46.55 -3.01
CA MET A 366 -8.53 -46.77 -2.63
C MET A 366 -8.37 -48.02 -1.74
N PHE A 367 -9.26 -48.22 -0.76
CA PHE A 367 -9.25 -49.43 0.08
C PHE A 367 -9.52 -50.71 -0.73
N THR A 368 -10.46 -50.67 -1.68
CA THR A 368 -10.72 -51.85 -2.53
C THR A 368 -9.55 -52.14 -3.47
N LYS A 369 -8.86 -51.11 -3.96
CA LYS A 369 -7.66 -51.27 -4.78
C LYS A 369 -6.50 -51.87 -3.98
N MET A 370 -6.24 -51.36 -2.77
CA MET A 370 -5.22 -51.91 -1.87
C MET A 370 -5.50 -53.36 -1.51
N ALA A 371 -6.77 -53.72 -1.24
CA ALA A 371 -7.14 -55.11 -0.96
C ALA A 371 -6.85 -56.05 -2.15
N ARG A 372 -7.18 -55.62 -3.38
CA ARG A 372 -6.87 -56.40 -4.60
C ARG A 372 -5.37 -56.48 -4.88
N GLU A 373 -4.62 -55.41 -4.61
CA GLU A 373 -3.16 -55.40 -4.75
C GLU A 373 -2.51 -56.36 -3.74
N GLN A 374 -2.99 -56.42 -2.49
CA GLN A 374 -2.57 -57.43 -1.52
C GLN A 374 -2.90 -58.86 -1.98
N GLU A 375 -4.13 -59.12 -2.45
CA GLU A 375 -4.52 -60.43 -3.00
C GLU A 375 -3.63 -60.85 -4.18
N SER A 376 -3.28 -59.91 -5.08
CA SER A 376 -2.40 -60.20 -6.21
C SER A 376 -0.95 -60.48 -5.80
N LEU A 377 -0.45 -59.83 -4.75
CA LEU A 377 0.90 -60.04 -4.21
C LEU A 377 0.99 -61.40 -3.47
N GLU A 378 -0.07 -61.80 -2.77
CA GLU A 378 -0.19 -63.12 -2.14
C GLU A 378 -0.26 -64.26 -3.18
N LEU A 379 -0.86 -64.00 -4.36
CA LEU A 379 -0.91 -64.94 -5.48
C LEU A 379 0.42 -65.04 -6.26
N GLU A 380 1.21 -63.96 -6.33
CA GLU A 380 2.52 -63.95 -7.01
C GLU A 380 3.69 -64.44 -6.15
N ASN A 381 3.54 -64.48 -4.81
CA ASN A 381 4.54 -65.01 -3.87
C ASN A 381 3.92 -65.95 -2.81
N PRO A 382 3.55 -67.19 -3.18
CA PRO A 382 2.87 -68.12 -2.27
C PRO A 382 3.71 -68.58 -1.06
N ASP A 383 5.04 -68.45 -1.14
CA ASP A 383 6.00 -69.04 -0.18
C ASP A 383 6.64 -68.02 0.79
N GLN A 384 6.16 -66.78 0.87
CA GLN A 384 6.54 -65.89 1.97
C GLN A 384 5.57 -66.08 3.13
N GLU A 385 5.96 -66.93 4.10
CA GLU A 385 5.35 -67.01 5.42
C GLU A 385 5.14 -65.60 5.99
N ILE A 386 3.89 -65.15 6.04
CA ILE A 386 3.47 -64.04 6.90
C ILE A 386 3.66 -64.58 8.31
N SER A 387 4.74 -64.17 8.98
CA SER A 387 4.91 -64.43 10.40
C SER A 387 3.73 -63.82 11.13
N GLU A 388 2.82 -64.67 11.62
CA GLU A 388 1.82 -64.32 12.61
C GLU A 388 2.53 -63.69 13.82
N GLN A 389 2.45 -62.37 13.94
CA GLN A 389 2.48 -61.73 15.24
C GLN A 389 1.07 -61.19 15.52
N THR A 390 0.35 -62.02 16.25
CA THR A 390 -0.83 -61.73 17.06
C THR A 390 -0.88 -60.31 17.62
N SER A 391 -2.04 -59.68 17.41
CA SER A 391 -2.61 -58.45 17.99
C SER A 391 -2.65 -58.44 19.54
N PRO A 392 -3.32 -57.50 20.22
CA PRO A 392 -3.23 -56.03 20.23
C PRO A 392 -3.25 -55.50 21.68
N GLU A 393 -2.15 -55.06 22.28
CA GLU A 393 -2.21 -54.31 23.55
C GLU A 393 -0.88 -53.62 23.82
N GLN A 394 -0.94 -52.37 24.31
CA GLN A 394 0.18 -51.46 24.65
C GLN A 394 0.72 -50.55 23.54
N GLU A 395 -0.05 -49.52 23.17
CA GLU A 395 0.56 -48.20 22.89
C GLU A 395 -0.40 -47.01 23.07
N THR A 396 -1.27 -47.07 24.09
CA THR A 396 -2.04 -45.90 24.57
C THR A 396 -1.25 -45.01 25.56
N ASN A 397 0.09 -44.97 25.48
CA ASN A 397 0.88 -44.18 26.44
C ASN A 397 2.05 -43.33 25.90
N GLN A 398 2.23 -43.17 24.59
CA GLN A 398 3.21 -42.20 24.06
C GLN A 398 2.61 -40.87 23.57
N GLY A 399 1.28 -40.80 23.35
CA GLY A 399 0.60 -39.53 23.02
C GLY A 399 0.31 -38.60 24.20
N LYS A 400 0.36 -39.10 25.44
CA LYS A 400 0.06 -38.30 26.66
C LYS A 400 1.29 -37.76 27.40
N GLN A 401 2.50 -37.97 26.89
CA GLN A 401 3.73 -37.50 27.53
C GLN A 401 4.43 -36.33 26.82
N ILE A 402 3.98 -35.93 25.61
CA ILE A 402 4.51 -34.75 24.91
C ILE A 402 3.69 -33.48 25.23
N GLN A 403 2.43 -33.59 25.67
CA GLN A 403 1.62 -32.44 26.10
C GLN A 403 1.82 -31.99 27.56
N ARG A 404 2.69 -32.67 28.36
CA ARG A 404 3.04 -32.21 29.72
C ARG A 404 4.41 -31.55 29.84
N LYS A 405 5.22 -31.48 28.77
CA LYS A 405 6.52 -30.78 28.78
C LYS A 405 6.57 -29.46 28.02
N HIS A 406 5.45 -28.97 27.47
CA HIS A 406 5.38 -27.64 26.85
C HIS A 406 4.53 -26.62 27.62
N LEU A 407 4.16 -26.92 28.87
CA LEU A 407 3.48 -25.99 29.77
C LEU A 407 4.33 -25.59 31.00
N GLN A 408 5.63 -25.83 30.98
CA GLN A 408 6.56 -25.39 32.04
C GLN A 408 7.87 -24.76 31.53
N SER A 409 7.98 -24.39 30.25
CA SER A 409 9.04 -23.47 29.82
C SER A 409 8.64 -22.61 28.62
N LYS A 410 7.72 -21.68 28.85
CA LYS A 410 7.74 -20.30 28.33
C LYS A 410 6.52 -19.55 28.82
#